data_AF-A0A7S8IFX8-F1
#
_entry.id   AF-A0A7S8IFX8-F1
#
_cell.length_a   1.000
_cell.length_b   1.000
_cell.length_c   1.000
_cell.angle_alpha   90.00
_cell.angle_beta   90.00
_cell.angle_gamma   90.00
#
_symmetry.space_group_name_H-M   'P 1'
#
loop_
_entity.id
_entity.type
_entity.pdbx_description
1 polymer ?
#
loop_
_entity_poly.entity_id
_entity_poly.type
_entity_poly.pdbx_seq_one_letter_code
_entity_poly.pdbx_strand_id
1 'polypeptide(L)'
;MRKFAIMVSTLALLLLGVLPLAAQDETVVDVAASNPDFTILTQAIQAAGLTETLSGEGPFTVFAPTSEAFLSAISELGFDQSALLEDSQLLSGVLLYHVVSGTLTSDQLEDGAELETLSGETITVSVTDDGVVLNGSVNVVSADIEASNGVIHVVDGVLLPPSLTIMEPEATEEATEEATEEATEEATEEATEEATEEATEEATATPEATEEAAEETMEAPLTGTAYVRIGNLAGDIDAADIYLDGQLRRAFTGFEYGRVTGYLALPEGTHQLQIVPSGRSVGRAVIDEEIELSDEDHLTIIAFGNAFSTGVDLEVMEDDTETVSEGIATVTIFHGIPDGPVVDVVNSDGELVAGRIGYPGTLTLPDGGSNDGAFTFSVNAGTTDLMVVPNGQSGPVLVDLSDTTLEGGMSYLITLYGTAASPMVTVVSN
;
A
#
# COMPACT_ATOMS: atom_id res chain seq x y z
N MET A 1 -17.01 -62.27 67.48
CA MET A 1 -17.89 -61.53 66.54
C MET A 1 -17.15 -61.33 65.22
N ARG A 2 -17.92 -61.22 64.14
CA ARG A 2 -17.62 -61.16 62.70
C ARG A 2 -16.35 -60.41 62.23
N LYS A 3 -15.67 -61.03 61.24
CA LYS A 3 -15.18 -60.54 59.91
C LYS A 3 -14.60 -59.12 59.79
N PHE A 4 -13.40 -58.96 59.20
CA PHE A 4 -13.19 -58.50 57.80
C PHE A 4 -11.70 -58.55 57.37
N ALA A 5 -11.48 -58.76 56.08
CA ALA A 5 -10.21 -58.95 55.38
C ALA A 5 -9.77 -57.67 54.61
N ILE A 6 -8.66 -57.79 53.84
CA ILE A 6 -8.17 -56.90 52.74
C ILE A 6 -7.16 -55.83 53.27
N MET A 7 -5.98 -55.53 52.72
CA MET A 7 -5.38 -55.68 51.38
C MET A 7 -3.84 -55.64 51.49
N VAL A 8 -3.16 -56.31 50.56
CA VAL A 8 -1.73 -56.21 50.25
C VAL A 8 -1.47 -54.96 49.41
N SER A 9 -0.40 -54.20 49.68
CA SER A 9 0.24 -53.38 48.63
C SER A 9 1.72 -53.17 48.95
N THR A 10 2.55 -53.89 48.20
CA THR A 10 4.00 -53.80 48.12
C THR A 10 4.39 -52.51 47.40
N LEU A 11 4.99 -51.55 48.11
CA LEU A 11 5.59 -50.37 47.51
C LEU A 11 6.98 -50.72 46.97
N ALA A 12 7.08 -50.84 45.65
CA ALA A 12 8.35 -50.99 44.95
C ALA A 12 9.15 -49.68 45.05
N LEU A 13 10.33 -49.77 45.65
CA LEU A 13 11.32 -48.70 45.71
C LEU A 13 11.97 -48.60 44.33
N LEU A 14 11.51 -47.65 43.51
CA LEU A 14 12.11 -47.34 42.21
C LEU A 14 13.39 -46.55 42.46
N LEU A 15 14.53 -47.20 42.22
CA LEU A 15 15.85 -46.58 42.20
C LEU A 15 15.88 -45.60 41.01
N LEU A 16 15.73 -44.29 41.23
CA LEU A 16 16.04 -43.28 40.22
C LEU A 16 17.55 -43.33 39.98
N GLY A 17 17.96 -44.00 38.90
CA GLY A 17 19.28 -43.83 38.34
C GLY A 17 19.45 -42.38 37.92
N VAL A 18 20.42 -41.70 38.50
CA VAL A 18 20.98 -40.47 37.93
C VAL A 18 21.61 -40.89 36.62
N LEU A 19 20.88 -40.71 35.51
CA LEU A 19 21.48 -40.78 34.20
C LEU A 19 22.51 -39.64 34.11
N PRO A 20 23.73 -39.90 33.61
CA PRO A 20 24.62 -38.82 33.25
C PRO A 20 23.87 -37.98 32.21
N LEU A 21 23.73 -36.68 32.47
CA LEU A 21 23.26 -35.73 31.49
C LEU A 21 24.28 -35.77 30.35
N ALA A 22 23.95 -36.49 29.28
CA ALA A 22 24.72 -36.41 28.05
C ALA A 22 24.58 -34.96 27.59
N ALA A 23 25.68 -34.22 27.56
CA ALA A 23 25.77 -33.04 26.72
C ALA A 23 25.47 -33.52 25.30
N GLN A 24 24.25 -33.28 24.83
CA GLN A 24 23.97 -33.38 23.42
C GLN A 24 24.64 -32.16 22.79
N ASP A 25 25.49 -32.40 21.80
CA ASP A 25 26.08 -31.35 20.97
C ASP A 25 24.98 -30.74 20.10
N GLU A 26 24.07 -29.95 20.70
CA GLU A 26 22.93 -29.31 20.03
C GLU A 26 23.44 -28.18 19.12
N THR A 27 23.14 -28.27 17.81
CA THR A 27 23.51 -27.22 16.84
C THR A 27 22.66 -25.96 17.06
N VAL A 28 23.02 -24.84 16.44
CA VAL A 28 22.22 -23.59 16.51
C VAL A 28 20.75 -23.82 16.11
N VAL A 29 20.50 -24.73 15.17
CA VAL A 29 19.14 -25.10 14.76
C VAL A 29 18.43 -25.94 15.83
N ASP A 30 19.13 -26.85 16.50
CA ASP A 30 18.57 -27.68 17.57
C ASP A 30 18.24 -26.85 18.81
N VAL A 31 19.11 -25.89 19.16
CA VAL A 31 18.89 -24.93 20.25
C VAL A 31 17.70 -24.02 19.92
N ALA A 32 17.58 -23.54 18.68
CA ALA A 32 16.44 -22.75 18.24
C ALA A 32 15.13 -23.57 18.28
N ALA A 33 15.14 -24.80 17.78
CA ALA A 33 13.97 -25.68 17.76
C ALA A 33 13.49 -26.10 19.16
N SER A 34 14.40 -26.12 20.14
CA SER A 34 14.09 -26.50 21.52
C SER A 34 13.50 -25.34 22.34
N ASN A 35 13.54 -24.11 21.83
CA ASN A 35 13.02 -22.92 22.51
C ASN A 35 11.64 -22.50 21.94
N PRO A 36 10.57 -22.41 22.76
CA PRO A 36 9.25 -21.97 22.31
C PRO A 36 9.24 -20.56 21.69
N ASP A 37 10.20 -19.71 22.08
CA ASP A 37 10.29 -18.32 21.63
C ASP A 37 10.88 -18.20 20.21
N PHE A 38 11.37 -19.28 19.60
CA PHE A 38 11.93 -19.30 18.22
C PHE A 38 11.14 -20.17 17.25
N THR A 39 9.86 -20.40 17.57
CA THR A 39 8.95 -21.22 16.75
C THR A 39 8.77 -20.70 15.33
N ILE A 40 8.76 -19.38 15.11
CA ILE A 40 8.64 -18.81 13.75
C ILE A 40 9.98 -18.87 13.01
N LEU A 41 11.08 -18.57 13.69
CA LEU A 41 12.43 -18.68 13.12
C LEU A 41 12.73 -20.11 12.64
N THR A 42 12.37 -21.11 13.44
CA THR A 42 12.57 -22.53 13.08
C THR A 42 11.74 -22.94 11.86
N GLN A 43 10.50 -22.45 11.75
CA GLN A 43 9.67 -22.67 10.56
C GLN A 43 10.26 -21.98 9.32
N ALA A 44 10.77 -20.76 9.49
CA ALA A 44 11.40 -20.00 8.42
C ALA A 44 12.67 -20.68 7.89
N ILE A 45 13.53 -21.20 8.78
CA ILE A 45 14.74 -21.95 8.40
C ILE A 45 14.38 -23.22 7.62
N GLN A 46 13.30 -23.91 8.01
CA GLN A 46 12.81 -25.10 7.30
C GLN A 46 12.23 -24.72 5.92
N ALA A 47 11.45 -23.65 5.83
CA ALA A 47 10.86 -23.17 4.58
C ALA A 47 11.91 -22.67 3.58
N ALA A 48 12.95 -21.99 4.06
CA ALA A 48 14.08 -21.52 3.24
C ALA A 48 15.08 -22.62 2.86
N GLY A 49 14.93 -23.84 3.39
CA GLY A 49 15.85 -24.95 3.13
C GLY A 49 17.26 -24.76 3.73
N LEU A 50 17.41 -23.89 4.73
CA LEU A 50 18.72 -23.53 5.32
C LEU A 50 19.14 -24.46 6.48
N THR A 51 18.29 -25.40 6.89
CA THR A 51 18.55 -26.37 7.96
C THR A 51 19.91 -27.06 7.81
N GLU A 52 20.22 -27.58 6.63
CA GLU A 52 21.50 -28.29 6.40
C GLU A 52 22.72 -27.35 6.43
N THR A 53 22.53 -26.09 6.03
CA THR A 53 23.59 -25.08 6.01
C THR A 53 23.94 -24.61 7.44
N LEU A 54 22.90 -24.33 8.25
CA LEU A 54 23.07 -23.84 9.62
C LEU A 54 23.35 -24.95 10.64
N SER A 55 23.06 -26.21 10.31
CA SER A 55 23.54 -27.39 11.06
C SER A 55 24.90 -27.92 10.60
N GLY A 56 25.53 -27.26 9.61
CA GLY A 56 26.83 -27.65 9.06
C GLY A 56 28.02 -27.39 10.00
N GLU A 57 29.24 -27.62 9.49
CA GLU A 57 30.49 -27.32 10.20
C GLU A 57 30.62 -25.79 10.38
N GLY A 58 30.20 -25.30 11.56
CA GLY A 58 30.39 -23.92 12.00
C GLY A 58 31.88 -23.56 12.22
N PRO A 59 32.19 -22.38 12.76
CA PRO A 59 31.33 -21.62 13.69
C PRO A 59 30.39 -20.60 13.03
N PHE A 60 29.16 -20.49 13.54
CA PHE A 60 28.19 -19.45 13.18
C PHE A 60 27.82 -18.59 14.39
N THR A 61 27.61 -17.29 14.17
CA THR A 61 26.94 -16.40 15.12
C THR A 61 25.58 -16.05 14.54
N VAL A 62 24.51 -16.40 15.23
CA VAL A 62 23.13 -16.19 14.77
C VAL A 62 22.45 -15.14 15.63
N PHE A 63 22.00 -14.06 15.01
CA PHE A 63 21.12 -13.09 15.64
C PHE A 63 19.68 -13.59 15.50
N ALA A 64 19.14 -14.22 16.54
CA ALA A 64 17.83 -14.87 16.51
C ALA A 64 16.73 -13.93 17.02
N PRO A 65 15.83 -13.43 16.16
CA PRO A 65 14.66 -12.71 16.62
C PRO A 65 13.70 -13.66 17.34
N THR A 66 13.05 -13.17 18.40
CA THR A 66 11.94 -13.90 19.03
C THR A 66 10.75 -13.98 18.05
N SER A 67 9.86 -14.94 18.25
CA SER A 67 8.61 -15.03 17.48
C SER A 67 7.80 -13.74 17.57
N GLU A 68 7.81 -13.05 18.72
CA GLU A 68 7.16 -11.74 18.86
C GLU A 68 7.86 -10.64 18.05
N ALA A 69 9.19 -10.59 18.09
CA ALA A 69 9.99 -9.65 17.28
C ALA A 69 9.79 -9.87 15.78
N PHE A 70 9.71 -11.14 15.35
CA PHE A 70 9.45 -11.50 13.97
C PHE A 70 8.05 -11.07 13.53
N LEU A 71 7.03 -11.28 14.37
CA LEU A 71 5.66 -10.80 14.09
C LEU A 71 5.58 -9.27 14.07
N SER A 72 6.27 -8.59 14.98
CA SER A 72 6.30 -7.12 15.02
C SER A 72 6.98 -6.55 13.78
N ALA A 73 8.14 -7.08 13.40
CA ALA A 73 8.86 -6.62 12.22
C ALA A 73 8.09 -6.91 10.92
N ILE A 74 7.44 -8.08 10.80
CA ILE A 74 6.54 -8.37 9.67
C ILE A 74 5.38 -7.38 9.62
N SER A 75 4.80 -7.05 10.78
CA SER A 75 3.73 -6.05 10.90
C SER A 75 4.20 -4.64 10.56
N GLU A 76 5.44 -4.27 10.90
CA GLU A 76 6.03 -2.97 10.61
C GLU A 76 6.46 -2.83 9.14
N LEU A 77 6.85 -3.94 8.51
CA LEU A 77 7.27 -3.98 7.11
C LEU A 77 6.14 -4.31 6.13
N GLY A 78 4.94 -4.57 6.64
CA GLY A 78 3.74 -4.79 5.84
C GLY A 78 3.72 -6.10 5.05
N PHE A 79 4.47 -7.12 5.47
CA PHE A 79 4.41 -8.46 4.87
C PHE A 79 3.36 -9.34 5.59
N ASP A 80 2.78 -10.33 4.91
CA ASP A 80 2.02 -11.40 5.57
C ASP A 80 2.99 -12.53 5.96
N GLN A 81 2.82 -13.10 7.16
CA GLN A 81 3.56 -14.28 7.62
C GLN A 81 3.46 -15.43 6.60
N SER A 82 2.30 -15.60 5.96
CA SER A 82 2.11 -16.62 4.92
C SER A 82 2.91 -16.31 3.65
N ALA A 83 2.84 -15.06 3.16
CA ALA A 83 3.55 -14.60 1.97
C ALA A 83 5.09 -14.63 2.12
N LEU A 84 5.61 -14.28 3.31
CA LEU A 84 7.03 -14.39 3.62
C LEU A 84 7.52 -15.84 3.72
N LEU A 85 6.67 -16.76 4.18
CA LEU A 85 6.98 -18.18 4.21
C LEU A 85 6.83 -18.86 2.84
N GLU A 86 6.06 -18.26 1.92
CA GLU A 86 5.90 -18.72 0.54
C GLU A 86 7.04 -18.23 -0.39
N ASP A 87 7.58 -17.03 -0.16
CA ASP A 87 8.77 -16.54 -0.87
C ASP A 87 10.07 -17.01 -0.21
N SER A 88 10.42 -18.27 -0.51
CA SER A 88 11.65 -18.91 -0.05
C SER A 88 12.94 -18.13 -0.39
N GLN A 89 12.94 -17.30 -1.44
CA GLN A 89 14.13 -16.60 -1.91
C GLN A 89 14.37 -15.33 -1.09
N LEU A 90 13.33 -14.53 -0.85
CA LEU A 90 13.39 -13.39 0.08
C LEU A 90 13.70 -13.85 1.50
N LEU A 91 13.03 -14.92 1.96
CA LEU A 91 13.23 -15.46 3.30
C LEU A 91 14.66 -15.95 3.50
N SER A 92 15.25 -16.60 2.49
CA SER A 92 16.65 -17.02 2.56
C SER A 92 17.62 -15.84 2.70
N GLY A 93 17.39 -14.73 1.98
CA GLY A 93 18.20 -13.52 2.08
C GLY A 93 18.14 -12.87 3.47
N VAL A 94 16.94 -12.72 4.02
CA VAL A 94 16.74 -12.18 5.38
C VAL A 94 17.39 -13.08 6.42
N LEU A 95 17.20 -14.40 6.33
CA LEU A 95 17.79 -15.34 7.28
C LEU A 95 19.31 -15.37 7.20
N LEU A 96 19.89 -15.30 6.00
CA LEU A 96 21.35 -15.24 5.82
C LEU A 96 21.93 -13.91 6.33
N TYR A 97 21.16 -12.81 6.31
CA TYR A 97 21.57 -11.54 6.91
C TYR A 97 21.65 -11.61 8.44
N HIS A 98 20.88 -12.49 9.09
CA HIS A 98 20.97 -12.70 10.54
C HIS A 98 22.15 -13.59 10.97
N VAL A 99 22.92 -14.13 10.02
CA VAL A 99 23.97 -15.11 10.30
C VAL A 99 25.33 -14.55 9.90
N VAL A 100 26.26 -14.56 10.86
CA VAL A 100 27.66 -14.16 10.67
C VAL A 100 28.54 -15.39 10.79
N SER A 101 29.55 -15.49 9.92
CA SER A 101 30.57 -16.55 10.04
C SER A 101 31.54 -16.23 11.18
N GLY A 102 31.78 -17.19 12.07
CA GLY A 102 32.62 -17.00 13.25
C GLY A 102 31.86 -17.20 14.55
N THR A 103 32.61 -17.37 15.64
CA THR A 103 32.07 -17.31 17.01
C THR A 103 32.37 -15.91 17.55
N LEU A 104 31.33 -15.11 17.72
CA LEU A 104 31.40 -13.80 18.35
C LEU A 104 30.57 -13.84 19.63
N THR A 105 31.23 -13.83 20.78
CA THR A 105 30.56 -13.62 22.07
C THR A 105 30.28 -12.14 22.28
N SER A 106 29.41 -11.79 23.22
CA SER A 106 29.06 -10.40 23.54
C SER A 106 30.29 -9.54 23.87
N ASP A 107 31.28 -10.12 24.55
CA ASP A 107 32.56 -9.48 24.86
C ASP A 107 33.40 -9.10 23.62
N GLN A 108 33.10 -9.70 22.47
CA GLN A 108 33.79 -9.48 21.19
C GLN A 108 33.01 -8.53 20.26
N LEU A 109 31.81 -8.10 20.66
CA LEU A 109 31.01 -7.09 19.97
C LEU A 109 31.50 -5.70 20.38
N GLU A 110 32.44 -5.14 19.62
CA GLU A 110 33.00 -3.81 19.87
C GLU A 110 32.09 -2.70 19.28
N ASP A 111 32.09 -1.53 19.92
CA ASP A 111 31.36 -0.36 19.42
C ASP A 111 31.93 0.10 18.07
N GLY A 112 31.06 0.21 17.07
CA GLY A 112 31.43 0.54 15.69
C GLY A 112 31.98 -0.63 14.88
N ALA A 113 31.87 -1.88 15.37
CA ALA A 113 32.26 -3.06 14.59
C ALA A 113 31.30 -3.29 13.42
N GLU A 114 31.86 -3.63 12.25
CA GLU A 114 31.12 -4.07 11.08
C GLU A 114 31.27 -5.59 10.93
N LEU A 115 30.16 -6.33 10.99
CA LEU A 115 30.12 -7.79 10.90
C LEU A 115 29.62 -8.22 9.53
N GLU A 116 30.45 -8.95 8.77
CA GLU A 116 30.05 -9.50 7.47
C GLU A 116 29.13 -10.72 7.64
N THR A 117 27.93 -10.64 7.08
CA THR A 117 26.90 -11.70 7.16
C THR A 117 27.04 -12.70 6.01
N LEU A 118 26.39 -13.85 6.13
CA LEU A 118 26.33 -14.86 5.06
C LEU A 118 25.55 -14.40 3.83
N SER A 119 24.78 -13.32 3.92
CA SER A 119 24.17 -12.66 2.75
C SER A 119 25.19 -11.89 1.90
N GLY A 120 26.38 -11.62 2.45
CA GLY A 120 27.41 -10.77 1.83
C GLY A 120 27.36 -9.30 2.24
N GLU A 121 26.38 -8.91 3.08
CA GLU A 121 26.20 -7.55 3.58
C GLU A 121 26.61 -7.41 5.04
N THR A 122 26.85 -6.18 5.51
CA THR A 122 27.38 -5.92 6.86
C THR A 122 26.32 -5.49 7.86
N ILE A 123 26.48 -5.89 9.12
CA ILE A 123 25.74 -5.38 10.29
C ILE A 123 26.66 -4.44 11.06
N THR A 124 26.15 -3.25 11.42
CA THR A 124 26.86 -2.32 12.29
C THR A 124 26.49 -2.58 13.76
N VAL A 125 27.48 -2.72 14.62
CA VAL A 125 27.32 -2.89 16.07
C VAL A 125 27.53 -1.54 16.77
N SER A 126 26.63 -1.19 17.69
CA SER A 126 26.75 -0.03 18.58
C SER A 126 26.60 -0.48 20.02
N VAL A 127 27.59 -0.20 20.87
CA VAL A 127 27.56 -0.56 22.28
C VAL A 127 27.20 0.67 23.09
N THR A 128 26.06 0.62 23.76
CA THR A 128 25.53 1.69 24.61
C THR A 128 25.58 1.31 26.08
N ASP A 129 25.38 2.28 26.98
CA ASP A 129 25.30 2.01 28.43
C ASP A 129 24.14 1.05 28.79
N ASP A 130 23.12 0.95 27.93
CA ASP A 130 21.91 0.13 28.10
C ASP A 130 21.99 -1.24 27.39
N GLY A 131 23.04 -1.50 26.58
CA GLY A 131 23.23 -2.77 25.87
C GLY A 131 23.81 -2.63 24.46
N VAL A 132 23.77 -3.73 23.70
CA VAL A 132 24.25 -3.79 22.31
C VAL A 132 23.08 -3.56 21.33
N VAL A 133 23.28 -2.64 20.39
CA VAL A 133 22.34 -2.28 19.32
C VAL A 133 22.95 -2.62 17.97
N LEU A 134 22.18 -3.24 17.09
CA LEU A 134 22.54 -3.63 15.74
C LEU A 134 21.81 -2.74 14.74
N ASN A 135 22.53 -2.26 13.72
CA ASN A 135 22.04 -1.34 12.69
C ASN A 135 21.31 -0.09 13.23
N GLY A 136 21.60 0.31 14.47
CA GLY A 136 21.00 1.47 15.12
C GLY A 136 19.52 1.32 15.53
N SER A 137 18.90 0.15 15.32
CA SER A 137 17.47 -0.05 15.54
C SER A 137 17.09 -1.34 16.28
N VAL A 138 17.93 -2.38 16.26
CA VAL A 138 17.62 -3.70 16.83
C VAL A 138 18.48 -3.96 18.08
N ASN A 139 17.87 -4.25 19.22
CA ASN A 139 18.60 -4.49 20.47
C ASN A 139 18.86 -5.98 20.70
N VAL A 140 20.03 -6.31 21.23
CA VAL A 140 20.34 -7.65 21.73
C VAL A 140 19.77 -7.80 23.14
N VAL A 141 18.71 -8.58 23.28
CA VAL A 141 17.98 -8.78 24.56
C VAL A 141 18.56 -9.91 25.41
N SER A 142 19.21 -10.89 24.80
CA SER A 142 19.92 -11.96 25.50
C SER A 142 21.10 -12.41 24.65
N ALA A 143 22.29 -12.47 25.21
CA ALA A 143 23.50 -12.82 24.47
C ALA A 143 24.10 -14.15 24.96
N ASP A 144 25.05 -14.68 24.18
CA ASP A 144 25.94 -15.81 24.54
C ASP A 144 25.22 -17.14 24.82
N ILE A 145 24.22 -17.48 24.02
CA ILE A 145 23.64 -18.83 24.06
C ILE A 145 24.56 -19.77 23.26
N GLU A 146 25.29 -20.63 23.97
CA GLU A 146 26.23 -21.57 23.37
C GLU A 146 25.52 -22.70 22.60
N ALA A 147 25.98 -22.97 21.38
CA ALA A 147 25.61 -24.11 20.57
C ALA A 147 26.86 -24.87 20.08
N SER A 148 26.71 -26.14 19.71
CA SER A 148 27.84 -26.99 19.31
C SER A 148 28.59 -26.50 18.07
N ASN A 149 27.93 -25.74 17.21
CA ASN A 149 28.48 -25.15 16.00
C ASN A 149 28.39 -23.61 15.96
N GLY A 150 28.19 -22.94 17.10
CA GLY A 150 28.03 -21.48 17.10
C GLY A 150 27.59 -20.83 18.40
N VAL A 151 27.22 -19.55 18.31
CA VAL A 151 26.60 -18.75 19.39
C VAL A 151 25.33 -18.10 18.87
N ILE A 152 24.29 -18.06 19.70
CA ILE A 152 23.04 -17.37 19.41
C ILE A 152 22.93 -16.11 20.29
N HIS A 153 22.64 -14.98 19.66
CA HIS A 153 22.27 -13.73 20.30
C HIS A 153 20.80 -13.45 20.00
N VAL A 154 19.97 -13.35 21.02
CA VAL A 154 18.55 -13.04 20.91
C VAL A 154 18.37 -11.56 20.70
N VAL A 155 17.58 -11.19 19.69
CA VAL A 155 17.28 -9.81 19.32
C VAL A 155 15.78 -9.50 19.39
N ASP A 156 15.43 -8.24 19.65
CA ASP A 156 14.03 -7.76 19.72
C ASP A 156 13.45 -7.27 18.38
N GLY A 157 14.22 -7.35 17.30
CA GLY A 157 13.80 -6.95 15.96
C GLY A 157 14.43 -7.81 14.86
N VAL A 158 13.90 -7.70 13.65
CA VAL A 158 14.41 -8.40 12.46
C VAL A 158 15.37 -7.49 11.71
N LEU A 159 16.58 -7.98 11.48
CA LEU A 159 17.59 -7.31 10.66
C LEU A 159 17.24 -7.46 9.18
N LEU A 160 17.16 -6.34 8.47
CA LEU A 160 16.90 -6.33 7.04
C LEU A 160 18.17 -5.96 6.27
N PRO A 161 18.57 -6.79 5.28
CA PRO A 161 19.68 -6.43 4.41
C PRO A 161 19.37 -5.13 3.64
N PRO A 162 20.32 -4.18 3.52
CA PRO A 162 20.12 -2.95 2.73
C PRO A 162 19.88 -3.22 1.23
N SER A 163 20.30 -4.38 0.71
CA SER A 163 19.97 -4.86 -0.64
C SER A 163 18.52 -5.30 -0.81
N LEU A 164 17.76 -5.47 0.29
CA LEU A 164 16.29 -5.35 0.24
C LEU A 164 15.92 -3.88 0.08
N THR A 165 16.38 -3.31 -1.02
CA THR A 165 15.88 -2.07 -1.57
C THR A 165 14.47 -2.37 -2.05
N ILE A 166 13.48 -2.13 -1.19
CA ILE A 166 12.17 -1.72 -1.70
C ILE A 166 12.45 -0.57 -2.66
N MET A 167 12.18 -0.77 -3.95
CA MET A 167 12.50 0.24 -4.98
C MET A 167 11.79 1.55 -4.62
N GLU A 168 12.52 2.43 -3.94
CA GLU A 168 12.32 3.85 -3.93
C GLU A 168 12.60 4.31 -5.37
N PRO A 169 11.69 5.03 -6.05
CA PRO A 169 12.03 5.63 -7.33
C PRO A 169 13.12 6.67 -7.06
N GLU A 170 14.36 6.37 -7.48
CA GLU A 170 15.48 7.29 -7.34
C GLU A 170 15.17 8.63 -8.02
N ALA A 171 15.11 9.69 -7.21
CA ALA A 171 15.36 11.04 -7.66
C ALA A 171 16.86 11.17 -7.93
N THR A 172 17.26 11.28 -9.20
CA THR A 172 18.59 11.75 -9.59
C THR A 172 18.46 13.09 -10.31
N GLU A 173 18.37 14.16 -9.52
CA GLU A 173 18.90 15.48 -9.89
C GLU A 173 20.40 15.51 -9.55
N GLU A 174 21.27 15.65 -10.54
CA GLU A 174 22.29 16.71 -10.63
C GLU A 174 23.30 16.43 -11.76
N ALA A 175 23.28 17.27 -12.79
CA ALA A 175 24.46 17.69 -13.54
C ALA A 175 24.18 19.06 -14.19
N THR A 176 24.28 20.13 -13.38
CA THR A 176 24.52 21.49 -13.88
C THR A 176 26.01 21.71 -14.12
N GLU A 177 26.32 22.54 -15.12
CA GLU A 177 27.64 23.03 -15.56
C GLU A 177 28.42 22.13 -16.53
N GLU A 178 28.17 22.28 -17.83
CA GLU A 178 29.11 22.99 -18.74
C GLU A 178 28.34 23.61 -19.91
N ALA A 179 28.38 24.93 -20.02
CA ALA A 179 28.05 25.69 -21.21
C ALA A 179 29.34 26.06 -21.96
N THR A 180 29.23 26.32 -23.28
CA THR A 180 30.27 26.71 -24.29
C THR A 180 30.92 25.49 -24.97
N GLU A 181 30.94 25.27 -26.29
CA GLU A 181 30.70 26.01 -27.55
C GLU A 181 29.96 25.00 -28.49
N GLU A 182 29.07 25.32 -29.42
CA GLU A 182 29.14 26.29 -30.51
C GLU A 182 27.72 26.71 -30.92
N ALA A 183 27.52 28.02 -31.01
CA ALA A 183 26.48 28.62 -31.83
C ALA A 183 27.09 29.02 -33.17
N THR A 184 26.45 28.65 -34.29
CA THR A 184 26.42 29.25 -35.65
C THR A 184 26.03 28.11 -36.59
N GLU A 185 24.92 28.10 -37.32
CA GLU A 185 24.31 29.05 -38.26
C GLU A 185 22.80 28.68 -38.32
N GLU A 186 21.82 29.51 -38.65
CA GLU A 186 21.66 30.93 -38.94
C GLU A 186 20.15 31.16 -38.86
N ALA A 187 19.74 32.29 -38.28
CA ALA A 187 18.38 32.79 -38.32
C ALA A 187 18.03 33.31 -39.72
N THR A 188 16.76 33.23 -40.12
CA THR A 188 15.98 34.15 -40.99
C THR A 188 14.71 33.39 -41.42
N GLU A 189 13.47 33.87 -41.38
CA GLU A 189 12.90 35.22 -41.41
C GLU A 189 11.51 35.19 -40.75
N GLU A 190 11.18 36.25 -40.01
CA GLU A 190 9.83 36.59 -39.58
C GLU A 190 8.99 37.17 -40.75
N ALA A 191 7.66 37.00 -40.62
CA ALA A 191 6.60 37.98 -40.91
C ALA A 191 5.91 38.05 -42.31
N THR A 192 4.57 37.98 -42.19
CA THR A 192 3.50 38.76 -42.87
C THR A 192 3.07 38.46 -44.31
N GLU A 193 1.77 38.09 -44.47
CA GLU A 193 0.74 38.69 -45.36
C GLU A 193 -0.58 37.87 -45.20
N GLU A 194 -1.60 38.35 -44.48
CA GLU A 194 -2.84 39.01 -44.96
C GLU A 194 -3.67 38.35 -46.09
N ALA A 195 -4.90 37.92 -45.70
CA ALA A 195 -6.22 38.14 -46.32
C ALA A 195 -6.72 37.43 -47.61
N THR A 196 -7.96 36.91 -47.48
CA THR A 196 -9.05 36.72 -48.49
C THR A 196 -8.83 35.65 -49.59
N GLU A 197 -9.80 34.89 -50.11
CA GLU A 197 -11.23 35.12 -50.39
C GLU A 197 -11.97 33.76 -50.62
N GLU A 198 -13.29 33.83 -50.79
CA GLU A 198 -14.34 32.79 -50.79
C GLU A 198 -14.36 31.69 -51.89
N ALA A 199 -15.16 30.64 -51.61
CA ALA A 199 -16.21 30.03 -52.46
C ALA A 199 -16.03 28.60 -53.05
N THR A 200 -16.96 27.70 -52.63
CA THR A 200 -17.68 26.59 -53.35
C THR A 200 -16.86 25.61 -54.22
N GLU A 201 -17.03 24.28 -54.22
CA GLU A 201 -18.23 23.47 -54.49
C GLU A 201 -17.88 21.96 -54.35
N GLU A 202 -18.81 21.08 -54.72
CA GLU A 202 -19.02 19.70 -54.31
C GLU A 202 -18.04 18.59 -54.78
N ALA A 203 -18.06 17.50 -53.98
CA ALA A 203 -18.06 16.08 -54.34
C ALA A 203 -16.96 15.48 -55.25
N THR A 204 -16.23 14.47 -54.74
CA THR A 204 -16.42 13.04 -55.09
C THR A 204 -15.29 12.19 -54.50
N ALA A 205 -15.62 10.93 -54.20
CA ALA A 205 -14.83 9.93 -53.49
C ALA A 205 -13.56 9.43 -54.22
N THR A 206 -12.50 9.20 -53.43
CA THR A 206 -11.56 8.04 -53.27
C THR A 206 -11.09 7.30 -54.55
N PRO A 207 -9.82 6.82 -54.71
CA PRO A 207 -9.05 6.20 -53.62
C PRO A 207 -7.50 6.28 -53.63
N GLU A 208 -6.93 5.79 -52.52
CA GLU A 208 -5.62 5.14 -52.36
C GLU A 208 -4.34 5.93 -52.68
N ALA A 209 -3.66 6.35 -51.61
CA ALA A 209 -2.21 6.35 -51.55
C ALA A 209 -1.77 5.92 -50.15
N THR A 210 -1.02 4.82 -50.14
CA THR A 210 -0.39 4.14 -49.03
C THR A 210 0.61 5.07 -48.35
N GLU A 211 0.42 5.35 -47.06
CA GLU A 211 1.49 5.89 -46.22
C GLU A 211 1.63 4.99 -45.00
N GLU A 212 2.81 4.40 -44.92
CA GLU A 212 3.31 3.47 -43.94
C GLU A 212 3.46 4.21 -42.61
N ALA A 213 2.40 4.22 -41.80
CA ALA A 213 2.49 4.65 -40.41
C ALA A 213 3.18 3.54 -39.61
N ALA A 214 4.28 3.90 -38.95
CA ALA A 214 4.89 3.08 -37.94
C ALA A 214 3.85 2.74 -36.87
N GLU A 215 3.48 1.47 -36.75
CA GLU A 215 2.84 0.93 -35.56
C GLU A 215 3.82 1.13 -34.40
N GLU A 216 3.63 2.20 -33.62
CA GLU A 216 3.83 2.07 -32.18
C GLU A 216 2.89 0.96 -31.73
N THR A 217 3.47 -0.13 -31.26
CA THR A 217 2.74 -1.22 -30.63
C THR A 217 2.08 -0.66 -29.37
N MET A 218 0.87 -0.11 -29.50
CA MET A 218 -0.06 -0.10 -28.38
C MET A 218 -0.24 -1.55 -27.98
N GLU A 219 0.23 -1.92 -26.78
CA GLU A 219 -0.14 -3.19 -26.19
C GLU A 219 -1.66 -3.30 -26.26
N ALA A 220 -2.18 -4.36 -26.89
CA ALA A 220 -3.61 -4.59 -26.94
C ALA A 220 -4.16 -4.55 -25.51
N PRO A 221 -5.37 -4.00 -25.28
CA PRO A 221 -5.97 -4.02 -23.94
C PRO A 221 -5.93 -5.46 -23.45
N LEU A 222 -5.38 -5.63 -22.25
CA LEU A 222 -5.28 -6.93 -21.61
C LEU A 222 -6.70 -7.40 -21.32
N THR A 223 -7.29 -8.18 -22.22
CA THR A 223 -8.60 -8.79 -22.03
C THR A 223 -8.62 -9.54 -20.69
N GLY A 224 -9.67 -9.33 -19.90
CA GLY A 224 -9.82 -9.78 -18.52
C GLY A 224 -9.20 -8.84 -17.49
N THR A 225 -9.19 -7.53 -17.73
CA THR A 225 -8.66 -6.53 -16.80
C THR A 225 -9.68 -5.42 -16.52
N ALA A 226 -9.91 -5.14 -15.25
CA ALA A 226 -10.63 -3.97 -14.75
C ALA A 226 -9.67 -2.90 -14.23
N TYR A 227 -10.11 -1.66 -14.20
CA TYR A 227 -9.38 -0.50 -13.71
C TYR A 227 -10.12 0.08 -12.51
N VAL A 228 -9.50 0.01 -11.33
CA VAL A 228 -10.13 0.44 -10.09
C VAL A 228 -9.30 1.53 -9.43
N ARG A 229 -9.95 2.61 -8.99
CA ARG A 229 -9.33 3.58 -8.08
C ARG A 229 -10.13 3.69 -6.80
N ILE A 230 -9.46 4.07 -5.72
CA ILE A 230 -10.03 4.06 -4.38
C ILE A 230 -9.84 5.43 -3.71
N GLY A 231 -10.90 5.95 -3.09
CA GLY A 231 -10.92 7.19 -2.32
C GLY A 231 -11.18 6.95 -0.83
N ASN A 232 -10.39 7.59 0.05
CA ASN A 232 -10.59 7.54 1.50
C ASN A 232 -11.25 8.83 1.97
N LEU A 233 -12.56 8.77 2.17
CA LEU A 233 -13.40 9.83 2.74
C LEU A 233 -13.98 9.42 4.11
N ALA A 234 -13.33 8.48 4.81
CA ALA A 234 -13.66 8.14 6.19
C ALA A 234 -13.04 9.16 7.17
N GLY A 235 -13.86 10.05 7.71
CA GLY A 235 -13.44 11.29 8.40
C GLY A 235 -12.68 11.14 9.71
N ASP A 236 -12.72 9.96 10.32
CA ASP A 236 -12.02 9.66 11.58
C ASP A 236 -10.88 8.65 11.40
N ILE A 237 -10.48 8.39 10.14
CA ILE A 237 -9.29 7.64 9.79
C ILE A 237 -8.27 8.59 9.19
N ASP A 238 -7.26 8.96 9.98
CA ASP A 238 -6.19 9.89 9.52
C ASP A 238 -5.45 9.35 8.29
N ALA A 239 -5.12 8.05 8.32
CA ALA A 239 -4.53 7.31 7.22
C ALA A 239 -5.04 5.86 7.22
N ALA A 240 -5.24 5.29 6.04
CA ALA A 240 -5.69 3.91 5.85
C ALA A 240 -4.71 3.10 4.99
N ASP A 241 -4.58 1.83 5.30
CA ASP A 241 -3.90 0.83 4.50
C ASP A 241 -4.97 0.02 3.75
N ILE A 242 -4.90 -0.03 2.41
CA ILE A 242 -5.85 -0.79 1.59
C ILE A 242 -5.23 -2.12 1.17
N TYR A 243 -5.95 -3.19 1.48
CA TYR A 243 -5.63 -4.56 1.11
C TYR A 243 -6.57 -5.00 0.00
N LEU A 244 -6.01 -5.67 -1.01
CA LEU A 244 -6.77 -6.36 -2.04
C LEU A 244 -6.38 -7.84 -2.00
N ASP A 245 -7.37 -8.73 -1.84
CA ASP A 245 -7.16 -10.17 -1.68
C ASP A 245 -6.20 -10.52 -0.53
N GLY A 246 -6.27 -9.75 0.55
CA GLY A 246 -5.37 -9.88 1.70
C GLY A 246 -3.95 -9.35 1.45
N GLN A 247 -3.64 -8.85 0.25
CA GLN A 247 -2.34 -8.26 -0.08
C GLN A 247 -2.37 -6.74 0.08
N LEU A 248 -1.45 -6.21 0.90
CA LEU A 248 -1.22 -4.78 0.99
C LEU A 248 -0.60 -4.28 -0.32
N ARG A 249 -1.25 -3.34 -1.00
CA ARG A 249 -0.67 -2.70 -2.18
C ARG A 249 0.07 -1.45 -1.73
N ARG A 250 1.35 -1.30 -2.06
CA ARG A 250 2.16 -0.12 -1.65
C ARG A 250 1.52 1.22 -2.01
N ALA A 251 0.85 1.30 -3.16
CA ALA A 251 0.12 2.49 -3.61
C ALA A 251 -1.00 2.94 -2.63
N PHE A 252 -1.41 2.04 -1.74
CA PHE A 252 -2.48 2.23 -0.78
C PHE A 252 -2.01 2.14 0.69
N THR A 253 -0.72 2.29 0.95
CA THR A 253 -0.20 2.41 2.31
C THR A 253 -0.24 3.86 2.77
N GLY A 254 -0.63 4.10 4.03
CA GLY A 254 -0.70 5.45 4.60
C GLY A 254 -1.64 6.38 3.83
N PHE A 255 -2.75 5.85 3.32
CA PHE A 255 -3.67 6.56 2.45
C PHE A 255 -4.48 7.60 3.25
N GLU A 256 -4.01 8.84 3.19
CA GLU A 256 -4.54 9.95 3.98
C GLU A 256 -6.02 10.24 3.68
N TYR A 257 -6.71 10.80 4.69
CA TYR A 257 -8.06 11.31 4.53
C TYR A 257 -8.17 12.35 3.39
N GLY A 258 -9.16 12.16 2.52
CA GLY A 258 -9.42 13.00 1.36
C GLY A 258 -8.65 12.59 0.09
N ARG A 259 -7.76 11.60 0.17
CA ARG A 259 -6.97 11.15 -0.98
C ARG A 259 -7.78 10.20 -1.87
N VAL A 260 -7.56 10.28 -3.17
CA VAL A 260 -8.04 9.32 -4.18
C VAL A 260 -6.84 8.82 -4.99
N THR A 261 -6.78 7.52 -5.30
CA THR A 261 -5.68 6.97 -6.10
C THR A 261 -5.87 7.21 -7.59
N GLY A 262 -4.81 6.98 -8.37
CA GLY A 262 -4.98 6.67 -9.79
C GLY A 262 -5.61 5.30 -9.99
N TYR A 263 -5.93 4.96 -11.23
CA TYR A 263 -6.42 3.65 -11.59
C TYR A 263 -5.36 2.57 -11.39
N LEU A 264 -5.78 1.45 -10.83
CA LEU A 264 -5.03 0.22 -10.70
C LEU A 264 -5.66 -0.83 -11.60
N ALA A 265 -4.85 -1.43 -12.47
CA ALA A 265 -5.24 -2.60 -13.23
C ALA A 265 -5.36 -3.82 -12.30
N LEU A 266 -6.53 -4.45 -12.30
CA LEU A 266 -6.85 -5.68 -11.56
C LEU A 266 -7.42 -6.71 -12.52
N PRO A 267 -7.13 -8.01 -12.33
CA PRO A 267 -7.80 -9.06 -13.10
C PRO A 267 -9.33 -8.97 -12.96
N GLU A 268 -10.08 -9.42 -13.97
CA GLU A 268 -11.52 -9.66 -13.80
C GLU A 268 -11.77 -10.76 -12.76
N GLY A 269 -12.87 -10.65 -12.03
CA GLY A 269 -13.28 -11.61 -11.01
C GLY A 269 -13.68 -10.98 -9.68
N THR A 270 -13.82 -11.82 -8.67
CA THR A 270 -14.15 -11.40 -7.31
C THR A 270 -12.87 -11.10 -6.54
N HIS A 271 -12.79 -9.90 -5.97
CA HIS A 271 -11.67 -9.45 -5.15
C HIS A 271 -12.14 -9.06 -3.76
N GLN A 272 -11.33 -9.35 -2.74
CA GLN A 272 -11.60 -8.92 -1.37
C GLN A 272 -11.00 -7.55 -1.11
N LEU A 273 -11.83 -6.53 -0.87
CA LEU A 273 -11.41 -5.17 -0.54
C LEU A 273 -11.39 -4.93 0.99
N GLN A 274 -10.16 -4.79 1.45
CA GLN A 274 -9.65 -4.46 2.78
C GLN A 274 -9.43 -2.98 3.07
N ILE A 275 -10.17 -2.26 3.92
CA ILE A 275 -9.71 -0.91 4.36
C ILE A 275 -9.41 -0.94 5.85
N VAL A 276 -8.15 -0.68 6.20
CA VAL A 276 -7.64 -0.85 7.57
C VAL A 276 -7.03 0.48 8.02
N PRO A 277 -7.42 1.06 9.16
CA PRO A 277 -6.73 2.24 9.67
C PRO A 277 -5.23 1.97 9.84
N SER A 278 -4.36 2.86 9.35
CA SER A 278 -2.92 2.62 9.29
C SER A 278 -2.34 2.31 10.68
N GLY A 279 -1.40 1.36 10.72
CA GLY A 279 -0.83 0.85 11.97
C GLY A 279 -1.76 -0.08 12.76
N ARG A 280 -2.84 -0.58 12.16
CA ARG A 280 -3.71 -1.64 12.71
C ARG A 280 -3.58 -2.92 11.91
N SER A 281 -3.87 -4.05 12.55
CA SER A 281 -3.97 -5.35 11.89
C SER A 281 -5.19 -5.44 10.97
N VAL A 282 -5.08 -6.17 9.87
CA VAL A 282 -6.19 -6.43 8.90
C VAL A 282 -7.45 -6.99 9.56
N GLY A 283 -7.35 -7.78 10.63
CA GLY A 283 -8.52 -8.22 11.40
C GLY A 283 -9.32 -7.11 12.11
N ARG A 284 -8.91 -5.85 11.94
CA ARG A 284 -9.63 -4.64 12.37
C ARG A 284 -9.96 -3.74 11.17
N ALA A 285 -10.08 -4.31 9.98
CA ALA A 285 -10.58 -3.60 8.83
C ALA A 285 -11.93 -2.95 9.16
N VAL A 286 -12.07 -1.70 8.75
CA VAL A 286 -13.32 -0.94 8.86
C VAL A 286 -14.26 -1.26 7.71
N ILE A 287 -13.70 -1.74 6.60
CA ILE A 287 -14.37 -2.28 5.41
C ILE A 287 -13.72 -3.62 5.11
N ASP A 288 -14.55 -4.62 4.85
CA ASP A 288 -14.16 -5.97 4.45
C ASP A 288 -15.23 -6.50 3.50
N GLU A 289 -15.16 -6.11 2.23
CA GLU A 289 -16.22 -6.39 1.23
C GLU A 289 -15.66 -7.07 -0.03
N GLU A 290 -16.46 -7.97 -0.61
CA GLU A 290 -16.17 -8.56 -1.91
C GLU A 290 -16.64 -7.61 -3.02
N ILE A 291 -15.74 -7.28 -3.95
CA ILE A 291 -16.04 -6.51 -5.16
C ILE A 291 -15.98 -7.44 -6.38
N GLU A 292 -16.98 -7.34 -7.25
CA GLU A 292 -17.02 -8.08 -8.52
C GLU A 292 -16.56 -7.16 -9.64
N LEU A 293 -15.50 -7.57 -10.35
CA LEU A 293 -14.90 -6.82 -11.45
C LEU A 293 -15.11 -7.57 -12.77
N SER A 294 -15.59 -6.87 -13.79
CA SER A 294 -15.72 -7.37 -15.16
C SER A 294 -14.63 -6.80 -16.05
N ASP A 295 -14.39 -7.46 -17.19
CA ASP A 295 -13.46 -6.96 -18.19
C ASP A 295 -13.80 -5.52 -18.64
N GLU A 296 -12.78 -4.68 -18.73
CA GLU A 296 -12.85 -3.26 -19.13
C GLU A 296 -13.62 -2.34 -18.17
N ASP A 297 -14.05 -2.82 -17.00
CA ASP A 297 -14.68 -1.99 -15.98
C ASP A 297 -13.73 -0.86 -15.54
N HIS A 298 -14.26 0.37 -15.45
CA HIS A 298 -13.57 1.49 -14.82
C HIS A 298 -14.37 1.92 -13.61
N LEU A 299 -13.86 1.65 -12.42
CA LEU A 299 -14.59 1.85 -11.17
C LEU A 299 -13.88 2.83 -10.25
N THR A 300 -14.67 3.71 -9.66
CA THR A 300 -14.29 4.51 -8.49
C THR A 300 -14.96 3.92 -7.25
N ILE A 301 -14.15 3.49 -6.28
CA ILE A 301 -14.63 3.03 -4.98
C ILE A 301 -14.33 4.11 -3.95
N ILE A 302 -15.34 4.64 -3.29
CA ILE A 302 -15.17 5.62 -2.21
C ILE A 302 -15.59 5.01 -0.89
N ALA A 303 -14.66 4.98 0.06
CA ALA A 303 -14.97 4.68 1.46
C ALA A 303 -15.34 5.97 2.16
N PHE A 304 -16.55 6.05 2.73
CA PHE A 304 -17.06 7.28 3.33
C PHE A 304 -17.75 7.01 4.66
N GLY A 305 -17.82 8.04 5.52
CA GLY A 305 -18.43 7.95 6.85
C GLY A 305 -17.42 8.14 7.97
N ASN A 306 -17.65 7.50 9.12
CA ASN A 306 -16.82 7.63 10.31
C ASN A 306 -16.73 6.26 11.02
N ALA A 307 -15.59 5.59 10.87
CA ALA A 307 -15.27 4.26 11.37
C ALA A 307 -15.61 4.00 12.84
N PHE A 308 -15.40 5.00 13.70
CA PHE A 308 -15.54 4.88 15.14
C PHE A 308 -16.86 5.43 15.67
N SER A 309 -17.73 6.00 14.82
CA SER A 309 -19.02 6.55 15.24
C SER A 309 -20.22 6.00 14.47
N THR A 310 -20.25 6.16 13.15
CA THR A 310 -21.38 5.73 12.30
C THR A 310 -21.11 4.47 11.50
N GLY A 311 -19.84 4.06 11.41
CA GLY A 311 -19.36 3.08 10.43
C GLY A 311 -18.80 3.77 9.20
N VAL A 312 -18.03 3.00 8.42
CA VAL A 312 -17.63 3.35 7.07
C VAL A 312 -18.49 2.52 6.13
N ASP A 313 -19.01 3.15 5.08
CA ASP A 313 -19.71 2.50 3.97
C ASP A 313 -18.85 2.63 2.71
N LEU A 314 -19.10 1.78 1.72
CA LEU A 314 -18.50 1.86 0.39
C LEU A 314 -19.54 2.34 -0.64
N GLU A 315 -19.13 3.27 -1.49
CA GLU A 315 -19.82 3.58 -2.73
C GLU A 315 -18.97 3.11 -3.90
N VAL A 316 -19.56 2.36 -4.83
CA VAL A 316 -18.89 1.90 -6.06
C VAL A 316 -19.58 2.55 -7.23
N MET A 317 -18.84 3.37 -7.97
CA MET A 317 -19.34 4.11 -9.13
C MET A 317 -18.62 3.61 -10.39
N GLU A 318 -19.40 3.37 -11.44
CA GLU A 318 -18.86 3.17 -12.78
C GLU A 318 -18.46 4.53 -13.36
N ASP A 319 -17.18 4.64 -13.76
CA ASP A 319 -16.67 5.82 -14.43
C ASP A 319 -16.97 5.74 -15.93
N ASP A 320 -17.51 6.84 -16.46
CA ASP A 320 -17.69 7.01 -17.89
C ASP A 320 -16.34 7.29 -18.57
N THR A 321 -15.91 6.34 -19.39
CA THR A 321 -14.67 6.41 -20.19
C THR A 321 -14.91 6.76 -21.64
N GLU A 322 -16.14 7.13 -22.02
CA GLU A 322 -16.42 7.59 -23.36
C GLU A 322 -15.59 8.83 -23.70
N THR A 323 -15.05 8.87 -24.92
CA THR A 323 -14.24 9.99 -25.38
C THR A 323 -15.05 11.28 -25.37
N VAL A 324 -14.61 12.25 -24.57
CA VAL A 324 -15.23 13.56 -24.48
C VAL A 324 -14.71 14.46 -25.61
N SER A 325 -15.54 15.38 -26.12
CA SER A 325 -15.09 16.34 -27.13
C SER A 325 -13.97 17.24 -26.58
N GLU A 326 -12.96 17.58 -27.39
CA GLU A 326 -11.79 18.40 -26.98
C GLU A 326 -12.12 19.78 -26.36
N GLY A 327 -13.36 20.25 -26.45
CA GLY A 327 -13.83 21.50 -25.83
C GLY A 327 -14.63 21.32 -24.53
N ILE A 328 -14.86 20.07 -24.10
CA ILE A 328 -15.72 19.71 -22.98
C ILE A 328 -14.92 18.88 -21.99
N ALA A 329 -15.13 19.12 -20.69
CA ALA A 329 -14.71 18.25 -19.62
C ALA A 329 -15.94 17.61 -18.96
N THR A 330 -15.85 16.33 -18.60
CA THR A 330 -16.88 15.65 -17.81
C THR A 330 -16.48 15.68 -16.35
N VAL A 331 -17.41 15.99 -15.46
CA VAL A 331 -17.16 16.13 -14.03
C VAL A 331 -18.16 15.28 -13.26
N THR A 332 -17.66 14.35 -12.47
CA THR A 332 -18.42 13.62 -11.45
C THR A 332 -18.12 14.26 -10.11
N ILE A 333 -19.14 14.80 -9.44
CA ILE A 333 -19.01 15.31 -8.07
C ILE A 333 -19.57 14.29 -7.08
N PHE A 334 -18.80 13.95 -6.06
CA PHE A 334 -19.22 13.06 -4.97
C PHE A 334 -19.32 13.83 -3.66
N HIS A 335 -20.47 13.78 -3.00
CA HIS A 335 -20.70 14.48 -1.74
C HIS A 335 -20.49 13.57 -0.52
N GLY A 336 -19.27 13.51 -0.01
CA GLY A 336 -18.91 12.72 1.17
C GLY A 336 -18.96 13.46 2.51
N ILE A 337 -19.53 14.67 2.61
CA ILE A 337 -19.64 15.42 3.88
C ILE A 337 -20.86 14.92 4.69
N PRO A 338 -20.69 14.17 5.80
CA PRO A 338 -21.81 13.50 6.47
C PRO A 338 -22.83 14.43 7.12
N ASP A 339 -22.37 15.60 7.59
CA ASP A 339 -23.21 16.64 8.20
C ASP A 339 -23.51 17.80 7.23
N GLY A 340 -23.12 17.65 5.96
CA GLY A 340 -23.31 18.64 4.91
C GLY A 340 -24.78 18.78 4.49
N PRO A 341 -25.22 19.99 4.10
CA PRO A 341 -26.52 20.14 3.47
C PRO A 341 -26.50 19.50 2.08
N VAL A 342 -27.67 19.24 1.51
CA VAL A 342 -27.78 19.00 0.06
C VAL A 342 -27.21 20.22 -0.67
N VAL A 343 -26.41 20.01 -1.70
CA VAL A 343 -25.72 21.06 -2.46
C VAL A 343 -26.18 21.15 -3.91
N ASP A 344 -25.93 22.32 -4.48
CA ASP A 344 -25.97 22.60 -5.91
C ASP A 344 -24.58 23.07 -6.36
N VAL A 345 -24.25 22.80 -7.61
CA VAL A 345 -23.12 23.39 -8.32
C VAL A 345 -23.66 24.52 -9.19
N VAL A 346 -23.12 25.72 -9.01
CA VAL A 346 -23.50 26.92 -9.75
C VAL A 346 -22.28 27.55 -10.40
N ASN A 347 -22.47 28.34 -11.46
CA ASN A 347 -21.42 29.18 -12.02
C ASN A 347 -21.33 30.54 -11.28
N SER A 348 -20.44 31.43 -11.72
CA SER A 348 -20.24 32.75 -11.12
C SER A 348 -21.46 33.68 -11.21
N ASP A 349 -22.34 33.45 -12.20
CA ASP A 349 -23.61 34.15 -12.36
C ASP A 349 -24.73 33.59 -11.46
N GLY A 350 -24.47 32.50 -10.72
CA GLY A 350 -25.45 31.80 -9.89
C GLY A 350 -26.42 30.93 -10.70
N GLU A 351 -26.11 30.62 -11.95
CA GLU A 351 -26.87 29.67 -12.76
C GLU A 351 -26.59 28.24 -12.31
N LEU A 352 -27.64 27.43 -12.22
CA LEU A 352 -27.54 26.03 -11.81
C LEU A 352 -26.88 25.19 -12.89
N VAL A 353 -25.76 24.55 -12.57
CA VAL A 353 -25.03 23.62 -13.44
C VAL A 353 -25.41 22.18 -13.11
N ALA A 354 -25.34 21.82 -11.83
CA ALA A 354 -25.79 20.54 -11.30
C ALA A 354 -26.47 20.76 -9.96
N GLY A 355 -27.44 19.93 -9.57
CA GLY A 355 -28.24 20.24 -8.39
C GLY A 355 -28.76 19.03 -7.65
N ARG A 356 -29.09 19.26 -6.38
CA ARG A 356 -29.63 18.26 -5.44
C ARG A 356 -28.67 17.09 -5.20
N ILE A 357 -27.41 17.39 -4.98
CA ILE A 357 -26.38 16.41 -4.64
C ILE A 357 -26.32 16.32 -3.12
N GLY A 358 -26.53 15.15 -2.54
CA GLY A 358 -26.53 14.96 -1.09
C GLY A 358 -25.57 13.85 -0.67
N TYR A 359 -25.32 13.74 0.64
CA TYR A 359 -24.59 12.59 1.18
C TYR A 359 -25.27 11.27 0.78
N PRO A 360 -24.53 10.19 0.48
CA PRO A 360 -25.13 8.93 0.04
C PRO A 360 -26.23 8.46 0.99
N GLY A 361 -27.33 7.94 0.45
CA GLY A 361 -28.47 7.45 1.24
C GLY A 361 -29.40 8.52 1.82
N THR A 362 -29.10 9.81 1.71
CA THR A 362 -29.90 10.87 2.38
C THR A 362 -31.06 11.41 1.54
N LEU A 363 -31.04 11.19 0.23
CA LEU A 363 -32.05 11.63 -0.72
C LEU A 363 -32.80 10.44 -1.30
N THR A 364 -34.13 10.56 -1.33
CA THR A 364 -34.97 9.65 -2.10
C THR A 364 -35.07 10.14 -3.54
N LEU A 365 -34.63 9.31 -4.47
CA LEU A 365 -34.70 9.52 -5.90
C LEU A 365 -36.14 9.33 -6.43
N PRO A 366 -36.47 9.85 -7.63
CA PRO A 366 -37.83 9.76 -8.18
C PRO A 366 -38.36 8.34 -8.39
N ASP A 367 -37.47 7.38 -8.57
CA ASP A 367 -37.75 5.95 -8.69
C ASP A 367 -37.97 5.26 -7.32
N GLY A 368 -37.79 6.00 -6.22
CA GLY A 368 -37.88 5.50 -4.86
C GLY A 368 -36.59 4.91 -4.31
N GLY A 369 -35.50 4.92 -5.10
CA GLY A 369 -34.16 4.55 -4.65
C GLY A 369 -33.53 5.62 -3.75
N SER A 370 -32.36 5.31 -3.21
CA SER A 370 -31.51 6.27 -2.52
C SER A 370 -30.47 6.83 -3.48
N ASN A 371 -30.01 8.06 -3.25
CA ASN A 371 -28.85 8.58 -3.98
C ASN A 371 -27.56 7.84 -3.57
N ASP A 372 -26.67 7.67 -4.54
CA ASP A 372 -25.26 7.27 -4.42
C ASP A 372 -24.35 8.42 -3.93
N GLY A 373 -24.87 9.65 -3.93
CA GLY A 373 -24.12 10.84 -3.55
C GLY A 373 -23.22 11.38 -4.66
N ALA A 374 -23.30 10.81 -5.85
CA ALA A 374 -22.58 11.22 -7.04
C ALA A 374 -23.50 11.97 -8.01
N PHE A 375 -22.91 12.84 -8.83
CA PHE A 375 -23.61 13.42 -9.97
C PHE A 375 -22.63 13.80 -11.06
N THR A 376 -22.88 13.34 -12.28
CA THR A 376 -22.03 13.61 -13.44
C THR A 376 -22.65 14.69 -14.33
N PHE A 377 -21.85 15.66 -14.75
CA PHE A 377 -22.24 16.74 -15.63
C PHE A 377 -21.08 17.17 -16.53
N SER A 378 -21.38 17.82 -17.64
CA SER A 378 -20.36 18.33 -18.58
C SER A 378 -20.23 19.84 -18.49
N VAL A 379 -19.00 20.33 -18.61
CA VAL A 379 -18.68 21.76 -18.63
C VAL A 379 -17.70 22.08 -19.75
N ASN A 380 -17.62 23.35 -20.15
CA ASN A 380 -16.59 23.76 -21.10
C ASN A 380 -15.20 23.62 -20.46
N ALA A 381 -14.23 23.17 -21.25
CA ALA A 381 -12.84 23.11 -20.84
C ALA A 381 -12.28 24.52 -20.56
N GLY A 382 -11.33 24.58 -19.63
CA GLY A 382 -10.66 25.79 -19.17
C GLY A 382 -10.72 25.97 -17.66
N THR A 383 -10.33 27.16 -17.20
CA THR A 383 -10.51 27.56 -15.81
C THR A 383 -12.00 27.74 -15.54
N THR A 384 -12.54 26.94 -14.64
CA THR A 384 -13.97 26.97 -14.31
C THR A 384 -14.31 28.17 -13.46
N ASP A 385 -15.58 28.54 -13.37
CA ASP A 385 -16.10 29.54 -12.43
C ASP A 385 -17.11 28.91 -11.45
N LEU A 386 -16.95 27.60 -11.21
CA LEU A 386 -17.92 26.81 -10.46
C LEU A 386 -17.79 27.03 -8.96
N MET A 387 -18.93 26.99 -8.29
CA MET A 387 -19.05 27.05 -6.84
C MET A 387 -20.04 25.99 -6.36
N VAL A 388 -19.71 25.35 -5.25
CA VAL A 388 -20.61 24.44 -4.54
C VAL A 388 -21.32 25.22 -3.45
N VAL A 389 -22.65 25.24 -3.50
CA VAL A 389 -23.51 26.04 -2.61
C VAL A 389 -24.60 25.15 -2.01
N PRO A 390 -25.15 25.48 -0.83
CA PRO A 390 -26.32 24.79 -0.30
C PRO A 390 -27.49 24.87 -1.28
N ASN A 391 -28.25 23.77 -1.40
CA ASN A 391 -29.35 23.65 -2.35
C ASN A 391 -30.34 24.82 -2.22
N GLY A 392 -30.74 25.34 -3.38
CA GLY A 392 -31.56 26.55 -3.47
C GLY A 392 -30.83 27.84 -3.10
N GLN A 393 -29.50 27.82 -3.07
CA GLN A 393 -28.60 28.97 -2.83
C GLN A 393 -28.93 29.71 -1.52
N SER A 394 -29.32 28.95 -0.50
CA SER A 394 -29.83 29.50 0.77
C SER A 394 -28.74 29.83 1.80
N GLY A 395 -27.47 29.60 1.48
CA GLY A 395 -26.33 29.77 2.39
C GLY A 395 -25.04 30.17 1.69
N PRO A 396 -23.91 30.23 2.42
CA PRO A 396 -22.61 30.62 1.85
C PRO A 396 -22.08 29.55 0.89
N VAL A 397 -21.14 29.94 0.03
CA VAL A 397 -20.34 29.00 -0.77
C VAL A 397 -19.63 28.05 0.18
N LEU A 398 -19.80 26.74 -0.05
CA LEU A 398 -19.16 25.67 0.70
C LEU A 398 -17.78 25.35 0.14
N VAL A 399 -17.68 25.20 -1.18
CA VAL A 399 -16.43 24.96 -1.90
C VAL A 399 -16.37 25.87 -3.10
N ASP A 400 -15.25 26.56 -3.26
CA ASP A 400 -14.97 27.39 -4.43
C ASP A 400 -14.06 26.62 -5.39
N LEU A 401 -14.50 26.45 -6.63
CA LEU A 401 -13.78 25.75 -7.68
C LEU A 401 -13.34 26.71 -8.80
N SER A 402 -13.48 28.03 -8.62
CA SER A 402 -13.28 29.02 -9.69
C SER A 402 -11.84 29.15 -10.22
N ASP A 403 -10.86 28.52 -9.57
CA ASP A 403 -9.47 28.48 -10.03
C ASP A 403 -9.06 27.09 -10.54
N THR A 404 -10.00 26.14 -10.59
CA THR A 404 -9.77 24.79 -11.10
C THR A 404 -9.72 24.81 -12.62
N THR A 405 -8.66 24.27 -13.21
CA THR A 405 -8.55 24.14 -14.67
C THR A 405 -8.91 22.72 -15.08
N LEU A 406 -9.89 22.59 -15.98
CA LEU A 406 -10.33 21.31 -16.54
C LEU A 406 -9.94 21.26 -18.02
N GLU A 407 -9.18 20.26 -18.39
CA GLU A 407 -8.76 20.03 -19.76
C GLU A 407 -9.88 19.39 -20.57
N GLY A 408 -9.99 19.77 -21.84
CA GLY A 408 -11.02 19.22 -22.72
C GLY A 408 -10.66 17.80 -23.15
N GLY A 409 -11.68 16.97 -23.34
CA GLY A 409 -11.48 15.54 -23.60
C GLY A 409 -11.24 14.69 -22.36
N MET A 410 -11.18 15.30 -21.17
CA MET A 410 -10.89 14.61 -19.90
C MET A 410 -12.13 14.51 -19.01
N SER A 411 -12.15 13.45 -18.19
CA SER A 411 -13.12 13.26 -17.11
C SER A 411 -12.46 13.58 -15.76
N TYR A 412 -13.23 14.10 -14.81
CA TYR A 412 -12.74 14.49 -13.49
C TYR A 412 -13.67 13.99 -12.39
N LEU A 413 -13.08 13.53 -11.29
CA LEU A 413 -13.76 13.29 -10.03
C LEU A 413 -13.47 14.44 -9.06
N ILE A 414 -14.52 15.05 -8.55
CA ILE A 414 -14.46 16.06 -7.48
C ILE A 414 -15.11 15.48 -6.24
N THR A 415 -14.34 15.24 -5.19
CA THR A 415 -14.87 14.71 -3.93
C THR A 415 -14.97 15.81 -2.88
N LEU A 416 -16.15 15.97 -2.29
CA LEU A 416 -16.40 16.87 -1.18
C LEU A 416 -16.29 16.07 0.12
N TYR A 417 -15.47 16.51 1.07
CA TYR A 417 -15.26 15.80 2.33
C TYR A 417 -15.01 16.79 3.49
N GLY A 418 -14.75 16.26 4.68
CA GLY A 418 -14.62 17.02 5.92
C GLY A 418 -15.96 17.16 6.63
N THR A 419 -16.26 18.38 7.08
CA THR A 419 -17.51 18.70 7.79
C THR A 419 -18.18 19.90 7.17
N ALA A 420 -19.47 20.12 7.43
CA ALA A 420 -20.18 21.32 6.95
C ALA A 420 -19.53 22.63 7.44
N ALA A 421 -18.83 22.61 8.58
CA ALA A 421 -18.12 23.76 9.13
C ALA A 421 -16.72 23.97 8.52
N SER A 422 -16.10 22.90 8.04
CA SER A 422 -14.77 22.89 7.40
C SER A 422 -14.81 21.96 6.19
N PRO A 423 -15.51 22.36 5.10
CA PRO A 423 -15.57 21.57 3.90
C PRO A 423 -14.20 21.56 3.21
N MET A 424 -13.85 20.42 2.64
CA MET A 424 -12.62 20.20 1.89
C MET A 424 -12.97 19.60 0.53
N VAL A 425 -12.03 19.70 -0.41
CA VAL A 425 -12.22 19.21 -1.76
C VAL A 425 -10.95 18.58 -2.31
N THR A 426 -11.12 17.49 -3.06
CA THR A 426 -10.07 16.86 -3.84
C THR A 426 -10.57 16.76 -5.28
N VAL A 427 -9.71 17.10 -6.23
CA VAL A 427 -10.00 17.01 -7.67
C VAL A 427 -8.98 16.07 -8.29
N VAL A 428 -9.45 15.05 -9.00
CA VAL A 428 -8.61 14.05 -9.67
C VAL A 428 -9.10 13.89 -11.11
N SER A 429 -8.19 13.91 -12.08
CA SER A 429 -8.50 13.53 -13.46
C SER A 429 -8.60 12.01 -13.57
N ASN A 430 -9.59 11.54 -14.31
CA ASN A 430 -9.75 10.13 -14.69
C ASN A 430 -8.71 9.77 -15.76
#